data_AF-A0A1F6EKM8-F1
#
_entry.id   AF-A0A1F6EKM8-F1
#
_cell.length_a   1.000
_cell.length_b   1.000
_cell.length_c   1.000
_cell.angle_alpha   90.00
_cell.angle_beta   90.00
_cell.angle_gamma   90.00
#
_symmetry.space_group_name_H-M   'P 1'
#
loop_
_entity.id
_entity.type
_entity.pdbx_description
1 polymer ?
#
loop_
_entity_poly.entity_id
_entity_poly.type
_entity_poly.pdbx_seq_one_letter_code
_entity_poly.pdbx_strand_id
1 'polypeptide(L)'
;MQDIEGSFRKAFECHADELFRHASLRLPDRDRALELTQECFLKVLQYVQRGEEVREMRPFLFRTLRNLIIDEYRKAKSFSLDAMVEDDEGGIIESDLLRDDTDELESAMDRYDGSRAVLAIRKLPDMYREVLTMRYVNDLSLREISDSLGESENVVSVRLHRGLKKLRGILESEQNI
;
A
#
# COMPACT_ATOMS: atom_id res chain seq x y z
N MET A 1 32.85 4.22 8.43
CA MET A 1 31.54 3.94 9.05
C MET A 1 30.59 4.97 8.46
N GLN A 2 29.74 4.58 7.50
CA GLN A 2 28.73 5.49 6.95
C GLN A 2 27.91 6.07 8.11
N ASP A 3 27.49 7.33 7.98
CA ASP A 3 26.64 8.00 8.97
C ASP A 3 25.23 7.39 8.94
N ILE A 4 25.11 6.20 9.53
CA ILE A 4 23.86 5.44 9.65
C ILE A 4 22.82 6.28 10.40
N GLU A 5 23.26 7.03 11.41
CA GLU A 5 22.37 7.87 12.22
C GLU A 5 21.79 9.02 11.38
N GLY A 6 22.62 9.73 10.62
CA GLY A 6 22.16 10.82 9.73
C GLY A 6 21.26 10.32 8.60
N SER A 7 21.59 9.18 7.99
CA SER A 7 20.75 8.57 6.95
C SER A 7 19.38 8.13 7.49
N PHE A 8 19.38 7.49 8.66
CA PHE A 8 18.14 7.07 9.32
C PHE A 8 17.28 8.25 9.77
N ARG A 9 17.89 9.27 10.38
CA ARG A 9 17.20 10.50 10.79
C ARG A 9 16.48 11.15 9.61
N LYS A 10 17.17 11.30 8.48
CA LYS A 10 16.57 11.82 7.24
C LYS A 10 15.40 10.95 6.76
N ALA A 11 15.55 9.63 6.79
CA ALA A 11 14.47 8.72 6.42
C ALA A 11 13.25 8.87 7.33
N PHE A 12 13.46 9.01 8.64
CA PHE A 12 12.41 9.24 9.61
C PHE A 12 11.68 10.56 9.37
N GLU A 13 12.42 11.66 9.25
CA GLU A 13 11.87 13.00 9.00
C GLU A 13 11.07 13.07 7.70
N CYS A 14 11.52 12.38 6.64
CA CYS A 14 10.84 12.39 5.35
C CYS A 14 9.61 11.46 5.28
N HIS A 15 9.62 10.32 5.98
CA HIS A 15 8.63 9.24 5.73
C HIS A 15 7.74 8.89 6.92
N ALA A 16 7.98 9.40 8.13
CA ALA A 16 7.19 9.01 9.30
C ALA A 16 5.70 9.31 9.15
N ASP A 17 5.35 10.53 8.74
CA ASP A 17 3.96 10.92 8.55
C ASP A 17 3.30 10.15 7.39
N GLU A 18 4.07 9.88 6.33
CA GLU A 18 3.62 9.14 5.15
C GLU A 18 3.26 7.69 5.50
N LEU A 19 4.14 7.00 6.23
CA LEU A 19 3.93 5.64 6.71
C LEU A 19 2.78 5.57 7.70
N PHE A 20 2.69 6.54 8.62
CA PHE A 20 1.58 6.59 9.57
C PHE A 20 0.22 6.78 8.88
N ARG A 21 0.15 7.67 7.88
CA ARG A 21 -1.05 7.81 7.04
C ARG A 21 -1.39 6.52 6.32
N HIS A 22 -0.40 5.84 5.71
CA HIS A 22 -0.61 4.55 5.05
C HIS A 22 -1.16 3.50 6.02
N ALA A 23 -0.54 3.35 7.19
CA ALA A 23 -0.98 2.42 8.23
C ALA A 23 -2.40 2.73 8.71
N SER A 24 -2.74 4.01 8.91
CA SER A 24 -4.06 4.45 9.36
C SER A 24 -5.17 4.23 8.33
N LEU A 25 -4.83 4.13 7.04
CA LEU A 25 -5.80 3.77 6.00
C LEU A 25 -6.08 2.27 5.96
N ARG A 26 -5.08 1.48 6.34
CA ARG A 26 -5.17 0.02 6.37
C ARG A 26 -5.81 -0.47 7.66
N LEU A 27 -5.43 0.08 8.80
CA LEU A 27 -5.87 -0.36 10.12
C LEU A 27 -7.06 0.45 10.65
N PRO A 28 -8.00 -0.18 11.38
CA PRO A 28 -9.10 0.53 12.02
C PRO A 28 -8.65 1.32 13.27
N ASP A 29 -7.66 0.79 14.00
CA ASP A 29 -7.11 1.39 15.22
C ASP A 29 -5.92 2.29 14.89
N ARG A 30 -6.06 3.58 15.21
CA ARG A 30 -5.06 4.61 14.98
C ARG A 30 -3.83 4.45 15.87
N ASP A 31 -4.02 4.03 17.12
CA ASP A 31 -2.91 3.83 18.05
C ASP A 31 -2.09 2.63 17.59
N ARG A 32 -2.76 1.56 17.12
CA ARG A 32 -2.07 0.43 16.51
C ARG A 32 -1.32 0.81 15.23
N ALA A 33 -1.88 1.69 14.40
CA ALA A 33 -1.20 2.21 13.22
C ALA A 33 0.08 3.00 13.58
N LEU A 34 0.05 3.76 14.68
CA LEU A 34 1.22 4.47 15.19
C LEU A 34 2.28 3.50 15.70
N GLU A 35 1.88 2.50 16.47
CA GLU A 35 2.79 1.46 16.98
C GLU A 35 3.48 0.70 15.85
N LEU A 36 2.75 0.27 14.81
CA LEU A 36 3.36 -0.43 13.67
C LEU A 36 4.31 0.48 12.88
N THR A 37 4.01 1.77 12.80
CA THR A 37 4.91 2.75 12.16
C THR A 37 6.23 2.86 12.94
N GLN A 38 6.15 2.94 14.26
CA GLN A 38 7.35 2.95 15.12
C GLN A 38 8.13 1.62 15.01
N GLU A 39 7.44 0.48 15.05
CA GLU A 39 8.04 -0.84 14.89
C GLU A 39 8.74 -0.96 13.52
N CYS A 40 8.16 -0.40 12.45
CA CYS A 40 8.77 -0.36 11.13
C CYS A 40 10.14 0.30 11.16
N PHE A 41 10.23 1.53 11.69
CA PHE A 41 11.52 2.24 11.78
C PHE A 41 12.53 1.51 12.67
N LEU A 42 12.10 0.93 13.79
CA LEU A 42 12.98 0.14 14.65
C LEU A 42 13.56 -1.07 13.91
N LYS A 43 12.74 -1.80 13.15
CA LYS A 43 13.20 -2.94 12.33
C LYS A 43 14.17 -2.50 11.24
N VAL A 44 13.88 -1.41 10.54
CA VAL A 44 14.77 -0.87 9.51
C VAL A 44 16.10 -0.41 10.11
N LEU A 45 16.08 0.27 11.27
CA LEU A 45 17.31 0.66 11.97
C LEU A 45 18.16 -0.54 12.35
N GLN A 46 17.56 -1.58 12.95
CA GLN A 46 18.25 -2.82 13.29
C GLN A 46 18.82 -3.53 12.05
N TYR A 47 18.09 -3.51 10.93
CA TYR A 47 18.55 -4.07 9.67
C TYR A 47 19.82 -3.36 9.17
N VAL A 48 19.81 -2.03 9.10
CA VAL A 48 20.96 -1.23 8.67
C VAL A 48 22.14 -1.33 9.66
N GLN A 49 21.87 -1.37 10.97
CA GLN A 49 22.92 -1.53 12.00
C GLN A 49 23.67 -2.86 11.90
N ARG A 50 23.04 -3.91 11.33
CA ARG A 50 23.70 -5.19 11.05
C ARG A 50 24.62 -5.14 9.81
N GLY A 51 24.69 -4.00 9.13
CA GLY A 51 25.50 -3.82 7.92
C GLY A 51 24.81 -4.29 6.64
N GLU A 52 23.51 -4.57 6.70
CA GLU A 52 22.73 -4.97 5.54
C GLU A 52 22.47 -3.78 4.61
N GLU A 53 22.50 -4.03 3.30
CA GLU A 53 22.32 -2.99 2.30
C GLU A 53 20.84 -2.73 2.02
N VAL A 54 20.44 -1.45 2.06
CA VAL A 54 19.13 -0.98 1.64
C VAL A 54 19.30 -0.18 0.36
N ARG A 55 18.84 -0.74 -0.78
CA ARG A 55 18.95 -0.09 -2.09
C ARG A 55 18.16 1.22 -2.16
N GLU A 56 16.88 1.15 -1.79
CA GLU A 56 15.97 2.29 -1.79
C GLU A 56 15.17 2.30 -0.48
N MET A 57 15.34 3.37 0.31
CA MET A 57 14.81 3.44 1.68
C MET A 57 13.27 3.45 1.71
N ARG A 58 12.64 4.25 0.84
CA ARG A 58 11.19 4.41 0.82
C ARG A 58 10.46 3.10 0.48
N PRO A 59 10.75 2.39 -0.63
CA PRO A 59 10.18 1.06 -0.88
C PRO A 59 10.46 0.04 0.24
N PHE A 60 11.65 0.10 0.84
CA PHE A 60 12.01 -0.80 1.93
C PHE A 60 11.16 -0.56 3.20
N LEU A 61 10.90 0.71 3.53
CA LEU A 61 9.99 1.09 4.61
C LEU A 61 8.56 0.63 4.34
N PHE A 62 8.02 0.85 3.14
CA PHE A 62 6.67 0.41 2.77
C PHE A 62 6.55 -1.12 2.79
N ARG A 63 7.55 -1.85 2.28
CA ARG A 63 7.61 -3.31 2.38
C ARG A 63 7.60 -3.79 3.83
N THR A 64 8.41 -3.17 4.68
CA THR A 64 8.50 -3.53 6.10
C THR A 64 7.18 -3.26 6.82
N LEU A 65 6.57 -2.10 6.60
CA LEU A 65 5.28 -1.74 7.18
C LEU A 65 4.17 -2.67 6.69
N ARG A 66 4.14 -3.00 5.40
CA ARG A 66 3.18 -3.95 4.83
C ARG A 66 3.25 -5.31 5.54
N ASN A 67 4.45 -5.83 5.74
CA ASN A 67 4.64 -7.11 6.43
C ASN A 67 4.10 -7.05 7.86
N LEU A 68 4.36 -5.95 8.58
CA LEU A 68 3.80 -5.72 9.92
C LEU A 68 2.27 -5.70 9.94
N ILE A 69 1.65 -5.03 8.97
CA ILE A 69 0.19 -4.98 8.83
C ILE A 69 -0.38 -6.37 8.53
N ILE A 70 0.24 -7.14 7.64
CA ILE A 70 -0.17 -8.53 7.34
C ILE A 70 -0.07 -9.39 8.60
N ASP A 71 1.02 -9.29 9.34
CA ASP A 71 1.22 -10.02 10.60
C ASP A 71 0.17 -9.63 11.65
N GLU A 72 -0.23 -8.35 11.71
CA GLU A 72 -1.30 -7.87 12.58
C GLU A 72 -2.64 -8.54 12.26
N TYR A 73 -3.03 -8.58 10.98
CA TYR A 73 -4.25 -9.25 10.55
C TYR A 73 -4.19 -10.76 10.74
N ARG A 74 -3.04 -11.40 10.53
CA ARG A 74 -2.85 -12.83 10.79
C ARG A 74 -3.02 -13.16 12.27
N LYS A 75 -2.50 -12.33 13.18
CA LYS A 75 -2.71 -12.49 14.62
C LYS A 75 -4.20 -12.36 14.98
N ALA A 76 -4.86 -11.31 14.50
CA ALA A 76 -6.30 -11.11 14.73
C ALA A 76 -7.15 -12.30 14.23
N LYS A 77 -6.82 -12.84 13.05
CA LYS A 77 -7.47 -14.01 12.46
C LYS A 77 -7.15 -15.31 13.20
N SER A 78 -5.94 -15.46 13.73
CA SER A 78 -5.56 -16.59 14.59
C SER A 78 -6.35 -16.61 15.90
N PHE A 79 -6.77 -15.46 16.41
CA PHE A 79 -7.68 -15.37 17.57
C PHE A 79 -9.15 -15.61 17.19
N SER A 80 -9.51 -15.47 15.91
CA SER A 80 -10.89 -15.56 15.42
C SER A 80 -11.26 -16.88 14.73
N LEU A 81 -10.28 -17.76 14.46
CA LEU A 81 -10.37 -19.06 13.76
C LEU A 81 -11.48 -19.20 12.69
N ASP A 82 -11.01 -19.34 11.46
CA ASP A 82 -11.69 -19.83 10.25
C ASP A 82 -12.43 -18.79 9.39
N ALA A 83 -11.69 -18.16 8.48
CA ALA A 83 -12.27 -17.60 7.24
C ALA A 83 -11.18 -17.28 6.21
N MET A 84 -11.13 -18.11 5.17
CA MET A 84 -10.59 -17.82 3.83
C MET A 84 -9.08 -18.01 3.64
N VAL A 85 -8.77 -19.12 2.98
CA VAL A 85 -7.75 -19.22 1.93
C VAL A 85 -8.07 -18.10 0.93
N GLU A 86 -7.17 -17.13 0.79
CA GLU A 86 -7.22 -16.23 -0.36
C GLU A 86 -6.86 -17.07 -1.58
N ASP A 87 -7.79 -17.07 -2.53
CA ASP A 87 -7.64 -17.67 -3.85
C ASP A 87 -6.38 -17.08 -4.49
N ASP A 88 -5.35 -17.91 -4.57
CA ASP A 88 -4.17 -17.69 -5.38
C ASP A 88 -4.59 -17.82 -6.85
N GLU A 89 -5.30 -16.81 -7.37
CA GLU A 89 -5.31 -16.57 -8.82
C GLU A 89 -3.99 -15.89 -9.21
N GLY A 90 -2.91 -16.64 -8.98
CA GLY A 90 -1.65 -16.50 -9.67
C GLY A 90 -1.87 -16.78 -11.15
N GLY A 91 -1.79 -15.72 -11.94
CA GLY A 91 -1.46 -15.80 -13.36
C GLY A 91 -2.63 -15.76 -14.33
N ILE A 92 -3.06 -14.54 -14.69
CA ILE A 92 -3.50 -14.27 -16.06
C ILE A 92 -2.86 -12.94 -16.49
N ILE A 93 -1.77 -13.05 -17.27
CA ILE A 93 -1.28 -11.96 -18.10
C ILE A 93 -2.23 -11.90 -19.28
N GLU A 94 -3.18 -10.97 -19.24
CA GLU A 94 -3.94 -10.57 -20.42
C GLU A 94 -3.32 -9.25 -20.89
N SER A 95 -2.52 -9.33 -21.95
CA SER A 95 -1.61 -8.28 -22.42
C SER A 95 -2.29 -7.11 -23.16
N ASP A 96 -3.62 -7.03 -23.16
CA ASP A 96 -4.36 -6.19 -24.11
C ASP A 96 -5.04 -4.95 -23.51
N LEU A 97 -4.77 -4.58 -22.25
CA LEU A 97 -5.49 -3.48 -21.56
C LEU A 97 -4.70 -2.16 -21.41
N LEU A 98 -3.50 -2.05 -21.99
CA LEU A 98 -2.49 -1.15 -21.42
C LEU A 98 -2.36 0.28 -21.97
N ARG A 99 -3.24 0.82 -22.81
CA ARG A 99 -2.94 2.16 -23.38
C ARG A 99 -4.04 3.23 -23.48
N ASP A 100 -5.33 2.91 -23.47
CA ASP A 100 -6.35 3.96 -23.74
C ASP A 100 -7.19 4.37 -22.51
N ASP A 101 -7.38 3.50 -21.52
CA ASP A 101 -8.39 3.74 -20.47
C ASP A 101 -7.82 4.31 -19.15
N THR A 102 -6.51 4.50 -19.04
CA THR A 102 -5.88 4.92 -17.77
C THR A 102 -6.11 6.42 -17.49
N ASP A 103 -5.98 7.26 -18.52
CA ASP A 103 -6.15 8.72 -18.41
C ASP A 103 -7.61 9.11 -18.09
N GLU A 104 -8.58 8.40 -18.67
CA GLU A 104 -10.01 8.66 -18.45
C GLU A 104 -10.47 8.21 -17.05
N LEU A 105 -9.74 7.27 -16.45
CA LEU A 105 -10.01 6.73 -15.12
C LEU A 105 -9.34 7.53 -14.00
N GLU A 106 -8.15 8.06 -14.25
CA GLU A 106 -7.50 9.04 -13.35
C GLU A 106 -8.29 10.36 -13.30
N SER A 107 -8.75 10.88 -14.45
CA SER A 107 -9.60 12.08 -14.50
C SER A 107 -10.94 11.91 -13.75
N ALA A 108 -11.44 10.67 -13.64
CA ALA A 108 -12.64 10.38 -12.87
C ALA A 108 -12.41 10.51 -11.35
N MET A 109 -11.21 10.18 -10.85
CA MET A 109 -10.87 10.30 -9.42
C MET A 109 -10.77 11.76 -8.97
N ASP A 110 -10.23 12.64 -9.81
CA ASP A 110 -10.11 14.07 -9.54
C ASP A 110 -11.48 14.76 -9.33
N ARG A 111 -12.57 14.15 -9.79
CA ARG A 111 -13.93 14.67 -9.64
C ARG A 111 -14.58 14.37 -8.28
N TYR A 112 -13.97 13.51 -7.45
CA TYR A 112 -14.55 13.11 -6.16
C TYR A 112 -13.89 13.84 -4.99
N ASP A 113 -14.69 14.19 -3.99
CA ASP A 113 -14.21 14.72 -2.71
C ASP A 113 -13.23 13.73 -2.05
N GLY A 114 -12.06 14.20 -1.62
CA GLY A 114 -10.96 13.37 -1.12
C GLY A 114 -11.36 12.48 0.06
N SER A 115 -12.28 12.93 0.92
CA SER A 115 -12.80 12.09 2.01
C SER A 115 -13.68 10.94 1.53
N ARG A 116 -14.44 11.12 0.45
CA ARG A 116 -15.26 10.04 -0.14
C ARG A 116 -14.40 9.01 -0.84
N ALA A 117 -13.38 9.45 -1.58
CA ALA A 117 -12.43 8.57 -2.24
C ALA A 117 -11.71 7.66 -1.23
N VAL A 118 -11.27 8.22 -0.10
CA VAL A 118 -10.64 7.45 1.00
C VAL A 118 -11.58 6.41 1.59
N LEU A 119 -12.86 6.77 1.83
CA LEU A 119 -13.85 5.81 2.36
C LEU A 119 -14.14 4.68 1.37
N ALA A 120 -14.24 4.99 0.08
CA ALA A 120 -14.48 4.02 -0.97
C ALA A 120 -13.29 3.08 -1.17
N ILE A 121 -12.05 3.59 -1.09
CA ILE A 121 -10.83 2.78 -1.13
C ILE A 121 -10.83 1.73 -0.01
N ARG A 122 -11.31 2.06 1.19
CA ARG A 122 -11.40 1.11 2.32
C ARG A 122 -12.31 -0.09 2.04
N LYS A 123 -13.31 0.06 1.15
CA LYS A 123 -14.27 -0.99 0.77
C LYS A 123 -13.74 -1.95 -0.30
N LEU A 124 -12.59 -1.63 -0.91
CA LEU A 124 -12.00 -2.49 -1.93
C LEU A 124 -11.37 -3.76 -1.31
N PRO A 125 -11.32 -4.87 -2.06
CA PRO A 125 -10.50 -6.01 -1.70
C PRO A 125 -9.03 -5.60 -1.49
N ASP A 126 -8.37 -6.25 -0.53
CA ASP A 126 -7.05 -5.91 -0.02
C ASP A 126 -6.00 -5.70 -1.11
N MET A 127 -5.94 -6.61 -2.10
CA MET A 127 -4.98 -6.54 -3.20
C MET A 127 -5.10 -5.25 -4.04
N TYR A 128 -6.32 -4.72 -4.21
CA TYR A 128 -6.57 -3.50 -4.98
C TYR A 128 -6.41 -2.26 -4.12
N ARG A 129 -6.90 -2.32 -2.89
CA ARG A 129 -6.73 -1.26 -1.89
C ARG A 129 -5.26 -0.95 -1.66
N GLU A 130 -4.42 -1.97 -1.57
CA GLU A 130 -2.98 -1.86 -1.37
C GLU A 130 -2.31 -1.03 -2.48
N VAL A 131 -2.45 -1.45 -3.74
CA VAL A 131 -1.80 -0.77 -4.88
C VAL A 131 -2.34 0.64 -5.08
N LEU A 132 -3.66 0.85 -4.92
CA LEU A 132 -4.27 2.17 -5.08
C LEU A 132 -3.84 3.14 -3.98
N THR A 133 -3.74 2.67 -2.73
CA THR A 133 -3.26 3.51 -1.63
C THR A 133 -1.81 3.91 -1.88
N MET A 134 -0.95 2.96 -2.26
CA MET A 134 0.45 3.25 -2.58
C MET A 134 0.57 4.25 -3.75
N ARG A 135 -0.22 4.09 -4.81
CA ARG A 135 -0.16 4.95 -6.00
C ARG A 135 -0.72 6.35 -5.76
N TYR A 136 -1.96 6.44 -5.25
CA TYR A 136 -2.74 7.69 -5.26
C TYR A 136 -2.74 8.42 -3.92
N VAL A 137 -2.45 7.74 -2.81
CA VAL A 137 -2.35 8.39 -1.49
C VAL A 137 -0.90 8.65 -1.11
N ASN A 138 -0.04 7.67 -1.37
CA ASN A 138 1.37 7.78 -1.01
C ASN A 138 2.23 8.30 -2.15
N ASP A 139 1.71 8.42 -3.38
CA ASP A 139 2.49 8.89 -4.54
C ASP A 139 3.77 8.07 -4.76
N LEU A 140 3.63 6.74 -4.70
CA LEU A 140 4.67 5.82 -5.18
C LEU A 140 4.51 5.62 -6.69
N SER A 141 5.65 5.56 -7.37
CA SER A 141 5.74 5.12 -8.76
C SER A 141 5.43 3.62 -8.88
N LEU A 142 5.09 3.16 -10.09
CA LEU A 142 4.87 1.73 -10.37
C LEU A 142 6.07 0.87 -9.96
N ARG A 143 7.29 1.39 -10.17
CA ARG A 143 8.53 0.75 -9.76
C ARG A 143 8.69 0.67 -8.25
N GLU A 144 8.43 1.74 -7.51
CA GLU A 144 8.50 1.70 -6.04
C GLU A 144 7.46 0.74 -5.46
N ILE A 145 6.28 0.65 -6.07
CA ILE A 145 5.23 -0.31 -5.68
C ILE A 145 5.69 -1.74 -6.00
N SER A 146 6.22 -1.98 -7.21
CA SER A 146 6.70 -3.30 -7.61
C SER A 146 7.82 -3.78 -6.68
N ASP A 147 8.75 -2.90 -6.34
CA ASP A 147 9.79 -3.17 -5.36
C ASP A 147 9.19 -3.43 -3.97
N SER A 148 8.23 -2.62 -3.52
CA SER A 148 7.60 -2.79 -2.21
C SER A 148 6.86 -4.13 -2.09
N LEU A 149 6.19 -4.58 -3.15
CA LEU A 149 5.39 -5.81 -3.18
C LEU A 149 6.20 -7.06 -3.57
N GLY A 150 7.34 -6.90 -4.23
CA GLY A 150 8.10 -8.02 -4.79
C GLY A 150 7.45 -8.61 -6.04
N GLU A 151 6.75 -7.79 -6.81
CA GLU A 151 6.00 -8.18 -8.02
C GLU A 151 6.54 -7.44 -9.25
N SER A 152 6.07 -7.76 -10.46
CA SER A 152 6.45 -7.00 -11.67
C SER A 152 5.60 -5.74 -11.82
N GLU A 153 6.16 -4.68 -12.42
CA GLU A 153 5.41 -3.46 -12.73
C GLU A 153 4.15 -3.74 -13.57
N ASN A 154 4.18 -4.76 -14.42
CA ASN A 154 3.01 -5.19 -15.19
C ASN A 154 1.88 -5.71 -14.30
N VAL A 155 2.20 -6.56 -13.31
CA VAL A 155 1.21 -7.05 -12.34
C VAL A 155 0.62 -5.90 -11.53
N VAL A 156 1.46 -4.96 -11.09
CA VAL A 156 1.02 -3.76 -10.38
C VAL A 156 0.07 -2.92 -11.24
N SER A 157 0.43 -2.68 -12.51
CA SER A 157 -0.39 -1.92 -13.46
C SER A 157 -1.77 -2.55 -13.68
N VAL A 158 -1.82 -3.86 -13.90
CA VAL A 158 -3.09 -4.61 -14.05
C VAL A 158 -3.95 -4.50 -12.79
N ARG A 159 -3.34 -4.63 -11.59
CA ARG A 159 -4.07 -4.48 -10.33
C ARG A 159 -4.58 -3.05 -10.13
N LEU A 160 -3.80 -2.02 -10.47
CA LEU A 160 -4.25 -0.63 -10.41
C LEU A 160 -5.48 -0.43 -11.30
N HIS A 161 -5.40 -0.86 -12.57
CA HIS A 161 -6.51 -0.71 -13.50
C HIS A 161 -7.79 -1.42 -13.01
N ARG A 162 -7.69 -2.67 -12.58
CA ARG A 162 -8.83 -3.43 -12.02
C ARG A 162 -9.37 -2.80 -10.73
N GLY A 163 -8.48 -2.31 -9.88
CA GLY A 163 -8.82 -1.62 -8.64
C GLY A 163 -9.59 -0.34 -8.89
N LEU A 164 -9.12 0.48 -9.83
CA LEU A 164 -9.79 1.72 -10.24
C LEU A 164 -11.18 1.45 -10.82
N LYS A 165 -11.34 0.43 -11.67
CA LYS A 165 -12.64 0.03 -12.21
C LYS A 165 -13.63 -0.35 -11.09
N LYS A 166 -13.15 -1.10 -10.09
CA LYS A 166 -13.97 -1.43 -8.89
C LYS A 166 -14.29 -0.18 -8.06
N LEU A 167 -13.32 0.71 -7.86
CA LEU A 167 -13.49 1.95 -7.10
C LEU A 167 -14.56 2.85 -7.74
N ARG A 168 -14.53 2.99 -9.07
CA ARG A 168 -15.56 3.70 -9.84
C ARG A 168 -16.95 3.13 -9.58
N GLY A 169 -17.12 1.81 -9.67
CA GLY A 169 -18.42 1.18 -9.40
C GLY A 169 -18.94 1.40 -7.98
N ILE A 170 -18.05 1.44 -6.97
CA ILE A 170 -18.42 1.78 -5.59
C ILE A 170 -18.90 3.23 -5.51
N LEU A 171 -18.14 4.18 -6.08
CA LEU A 171 -18.45 5.59 -6.03
C LEU A 171 -19.76 5.94 -6.76
N GLU A 172 -20.03 5.33 -7.91
CA GLU A 172 -21.28 5.48 -8.67
C GLU A 172 -22.48 4.94 -7.90
N SER A 173 -22.33 3.81 -7.19
CA SER A 173 -23.41 3.24 -6.37
C SER A 173 -23.81 4.14 -5.21
N GLU A 174 -22.87 4.91 -4.66
CA GLU A 174 -23.10 5.86 -3.58
C GLU A 174 -23.60 7.24 -4.06
N GLN A 175 -23.64 7.50 -5.37
CA GLN A 175 -24.27 8.71 -5.92
C GLN A 175 -25.77 8.50 -6.22
N ASN A 176 -26.21 7.25 -6.35
CA ASN A 176 -27.59 6.88 -6.65
C ASN A 176 -28.47 6.66 -5.40
N ILE A 177 -28.03 7.15 -4.24
CA ILE A 177 -28.76 7.14 -2.95
C ILE A 177 -28.85 8.58 -2.45
#